data_AF-A0A1H0LX96-F1
#
_entry.id   AF-A0A1H0LX96-F1
#
_cell.length_a   1.000
_cell.length_b   1.000
_cell.length_c   1.000
_cell.angle_alpha   90.00
_cell.angle_beta   90.00
_cell.angle_gamma   90.00
#
_symmetry.space_group_name_H-M   'P 1'
#
loop_
_entity.id
_entity.type
_entity.pdbx_description
1 polymer ?
#
loop_
_entity_poly.entity_id
_entity_poly.type
_entity_poly.pdbx_seq_one_letter_code
_entity_poly.pdbx_strand_id
1 'polypeptide(L)'
;MPAGGGSAVEWGQIFTDKDFFMRFDWWTDKGFQRCFYVTPKWGRMIDIYLDDIGRIDTAKTAPEVIARLKQCPGRADPFQP
;
A
#
# COMPACT_ATOMS: atom_id res chain seq x y z
N MET A 1 4.16 -13.25 -12.70
CA MET A 1 5.39 -12.62 -12.17
C MET A 1 6.47 -13.68 -12.10
N PRO A 2 7.76 -13.38 -12.41
CA PRO A 2 8.83 -14.39 -12.34
C PRO A 2 8.98 -14.94 -10.92
N ALA A 3 9.61 -16.11 -10.76
CA ALA A 3 9.69 -16.88 -9.52
C ALA A 3 10.57 -16.27 -8.40
N GLY A 4 10.83 -14.97 -8.41
CA GLY A 4 11.62 -14.27 -7.41
C GLY A 4 11.14 -12.84 -7.24
N GLY A 5 11.06 -12.38 -5.99
CA GLY A 5 10.73 -10.98 -5.68
C GLY A 5 11.66 -10.01 -6.39
N GLY A 6 11.15 -8.82 -6.73
CA GLY A 6 11.90 -7.76 -7.40
C GLY A 6 11.64 -6.41 -6.74
N SER A 7 12.47 -5.43 -7.08
CA SER A 7 12.29 -4.04 -6.67
C SER A 7 12.10 -3.16 -7.90
N ALA A 8 11.09 -2.30 -7.87
CA ALA A 8 10.92 -1.20 -8.79
C ALA A 8 11.15 0.09 -8.00
N VAL A 9 12.04 0.95 -8.48
CA VAL A 9 12.39 2.21 -7.82
C VAL A 9 12.14 3.34 -8.81
N GLU A 10 11.30 4.29 -8.41
CA GLU A 10 11.00 5.52 -9.15
C GLU A 10 11.56 6.70 -8.34
N TRP A 11 12.25 7.62 -9.01
CA TRP A 11 12.73 8.87 -8.39
C TRP A 11 11.90 10.04 -8.87
N GLY A 12 11.34 10.81 -7.94
CA GLY A 12 10.51 11.98 -8.27
C GLY A 12 10.43 12.98 -7.11
N GLN A 13 10.03 14.21 -7.44
CA GLN A 13 9.73 15.23 -6.43
C GLN A 13 8.28 15.11 -6.00
N ILE A 14 8.05 14.96 -4.69
CA ILE A 14 6.72 14.93 -4.08
C ILE A 14 6.54 16.22 -3.29
N PHE A 15 5.65 17.09 -3.75
CA PHE A 15 5.29 18.32 -3.05
C PHE A 15 4.03 18.09 -2.22
N THR A 16 4.18 17.99 -0.91
CA THR A 16 3.07 17.75 0.00
C THR A 16 2.39 19.07 0.38
N ASP A 17 1.07 19.14 0.22
CA ASP A 17 0.22 20.18 0.82
C ASP A 17 -0.78 19.55 1.82
N LYS A 18 -1.75 20.34 2.30
CA LYS A 18 -2.74 19.89 3.30
C LYS A 18 -3.69 18.80 2.79
N ASP A 19 -3.85 18.66 1.48
CA ASP A 19 -4.75 17.71 0.85
C ASP A 19 -3.97 16.56 0.18
N PHE A 20 -2.65 16.51 0.36
CA PHE A 20 -1.78 15.51 -0.23
C PHE A 20 -2.03 14.09 0.32
N PHE A 21 -2.16 13.14 -0.61
CA PHE A 21 -2.19 11.70 -0.34
C PHE A 21 -1.52 10.95 -1.49
N MET A 22 -1.01 9.76 -1.18
CA MET A 22 -0.58 8.79 -2.18
C MET A 22 -1.62 7.68 -2.27
N ARG A 23 -1.89 7.23 -3.49
CA ARG A 23 -2.71 6.06 -3.77
C ARG A 23 -1.78 4.96 -4.26
N PHE A 24 -1.91 3.79 -3.67
CA PHE A 24 -1.24 2.59 -4.13
C PHE A 24 -2.30 1.61 -4.62
N ASP A 25 -2.18 1.21 -5.88
CA ASP A 25 -2.99 0.16 -6.49
C ASP A 25 -2.08 -1.01 -6.81
N TRP A 26 -2.57 -2.22 -6.54
CA TRP A 26 -1.90 -3.44 -6.98
C TRP A 26 -2.92 -4.49 -7.38
N TRP A 27 -2.44 -5.42 -8.21
CA TRP A 27 -3.20 -6.54 -8.73
C TRP A 27 -2.47 -7.84 -8.41
N THR A 28 -3.25 -8.86 -8.08
CA THR A 28 -2.75 -10.23 -8.04
C THR A 28 -3.08 -10.95 -9.33
N ASP A 29 -2.33 -12.01 -9.61
CA ASP A 29 -2.58 -12.95 -10.71
C ASP A 29 -3.98 -13.61 -10.63
N LYS A 30 -4.54 -13.71 -9.43
CA LYS A 30 -5.90 -14.19 -9.15
C LYS A 30 -6.99 -13.14 -9.41
N GLY A 31 -6.65 -11.99 -9.98
CA GLY A 31 -7.60 -10.94 -10.33
C GLY A 31 -8.03 -10.05 -9.16
N PHE A 32 -7.41 -10.16 -7.99
CA PHE A 32 -7.69 -9.24 -6.89
C PHE A 32 -7.06 -7.89 -7.17
N GLN A 33 -7.89 -6.86 -7.27
CA GLN A 33 -7.44 -5.47 -7.29
C GLN A 33 -7.67 -4.86 -5.91
N ARG A 34 -6.60 -4.38 -5.29
CA ARG A 34 -6.65 -3.72 -3.99
C ARG A 34 -6.04 -2.33 -4.08
N CYS A 35 -6.43 -1.49 -3.14
CA CYS A 35 -6.02 -0.10 -3.11
C CYS A 35 -6.06 0.44 -1.68
N PHE A 36 -5.09 1.28 -1.34
CA PHE A 36 -5.16 2.14 -0.17
C PHE A 36 -4.67 3.57 -0.48
N TYR A 37 -5.17 4.51 0.31
CA TYR A 37 -4.60 5.83 0.44
C TYR A 37 -3.70 5.91 1.67
N VAL A 38 -2.62 6.67 1.56
CA VAL A 38 -1.75 7.00 2.69
C VAL A 38 -1.25 8.43 2.54
N THR A 39 -1.24 9.18 3.64
CA THR A 39 -0.52 10.46 3.69
C THR A 39 0.86 10.19 4.30
N PRO A 40 1.94 10.22 3.50
CA PRO A 40 3.28 9.98 4.03
C PRO A 40 3.70 11.08 5.01
N LYS A 41 4.55 10.69 5.97
CA LYS A 41 5.18 11.65 6.89
C LYS A 41 6.60 11.86 6.39
N TRP A 42 7.03 13.11 6.31
CA TRP A 42 8.38 13.44 5.85
C TRP A 42 9.44 12.73 6.70
N GLY A 43 10.46 12.18 6.04
CA GLY A 43 11.57 11.49 6.70
C GLY A 43 11.23 10.13 7.34
N ARG A 44 10.05 9.55 7.08
CA ARG A 44 9.70 8.19 7.55
C ARG A 44 9.43 7.25 6.39
N MET A 45 10.13 6.11 6.40
CA MET A 45 9.82 4.97 5.55
C MET A 45 8.45 4.38 5.92
N ILE A 46 7.74 3.84 4.93
CA ILE A 46 6.46 3.16 5.12
C ILE A 46 6.61 1.78 4.50
N ASP A 47 6.77 0.77 5.34
CA ASP A 47 6.83 -0.62 4.91
C ASP A 47 5.43 -1.23 4.97
N ILE A 48 4.98 -1.78 3.84
CA ILE A 48 3.69 -2.45 3.72
C ILE A 48 3.96 -3.83 3.14
N TYR A 49 3.65 -4.84 3.94
CA TYR A 49 3.86 -6.24 3.57
C TYR A 49 2.55 -6.81 3.04
N LEU A 50 2.65 -7.61 1.98
CA LEU A 50 1.52 -8.36 1.46
C LEU A 50 1.62 -9.83 1.90
N ASP A 51 0.47 -10.43 2.21
CA ASP A 51 0.36 -11.87 2.48
C ASP A 51 0.41 -12.70 1.19
N ASP A 52 0.30 -14.02 1.34
CA ASP A 52 0.42 -15.01 0.24
C ASP A 52 -0.69 -14.90 -0.82
N ILE A 53 -1.75 -14.16 -0.54
CA ILE A 53 -2.86 -13.90 -1.45
C ILE A 53 -2.99 -12.41 -1.83
N GLY A 54 -2.00 -11.60 -1.47
CA GLY A 54 -1.87 -10.20 -1.86
C GLY A 54 -2.75 -9.23 -1.08
N ARG A 55 -3.12 -9.54 0.17
CA ARG A 55 -3.74 -8.60 1.12
C ARG A 55 -2.66 -7.98 2.01
N ILE A 56 -2.98 -6.92 2.73
CA ILE A 56 -2.03 -6.35 3.69
C ILE A 56 -1.83 -7.32 4.85
N ASP A 57 -0.60 -7.76 5.07
CA ASP A 57 -0.21 -8.61 6.20
C ASP A 57 -0.13 -7.74 7.46
N THR A 58 -1.18 -7.81 8.29
CA THR A 58 -1.29 -7.05 9.53
C THR A 58 -0.39 -7.56 10.65
N ALA A 59 0.19 -8.76 10.51
CA ALA A 59 1.16 -9.30 11.45
C ALA A 59 2.58 -8.77 11.18
N LYS A 60 2.91 -8.45 9.92
CA LYS A 60 4.21 -7.88 9.52
C LYS A 60 4.22 -6.37 9.32
N THR A 61 3.06 -5.77 9.03
CA THR A 61 2.94 -4.32 8.86
C THR A 61 2.76 -3.65 10.21
N ALA A 62 3.56 -2.62 10.50
CA ALA A 62 3.54 -1.95 11.80
C ALA A 62 2.14 -1.34 12.11
N PRO A 63 1.61 -1.45 13.34
CA PRO A 63 0.28 -0.95 13.69
C PRO A 63 0.09 0.55 13.40
N GLU A 64 1.13 1.36 13.61
CA GLU A 64 1.13 2.79 13.32
C GLU A 64 1.11 3.11 11.82
N VAL A 65 1.57 2.18 10.98
CA VAL A 65 1.43 2.26 9.52
C VAL A 65 -0.02 1.91 9.15
N ILE A 66 -0.54 0.79 9.66
CA ILE A 66 -1.92 0.34 9.41
C ILE A 66 -2.93 1.44 9.75
N ALA A 67 -2.78 2.09 10.91
CA ALA A 67 -3.68 3.16 11.36
C ALA A 67 -3.74 4.37 10.41
N ARG A 68 -2.79 4.49 9.47
CA ARG A 68 -2.72 5.59 8.49
C ARG A 68 -3.23 5.19 7.12
N LEU A 69 -3.36 3.90 6.85
CA LEU A 69 -3.87 3.40 5.58
C LEU A 69 -5.39 3.56 5.57
N LYS A 70 -5.91 4.17 4.52
CA LYS A 70 -7.35 4.34 4.30
C LYS A 70 -7.78 3.52 3.10
N GLN A 71 -8.90 2.82 3.23
CA GLN A 71 -9.53 2.12 2.11
C GLN A 71 -9.89 3.11 0.99
N CYS A 72 -9.70 2.68 -0.26
CA CYS A 72 -10.15 3.45 -1.41
C CYS A 72 -11.68 3.35 -1.59
N PRO A 73 -12.40 4.47 -1.82
CA PRO A 73 -13.85 4.46 -2.03
C PRO A 73 -14.28 3.50 -3.14
N GLY A 74 -15.34 2.72 -2.87
CA GLY A 74 -15.89 1.77 -3.84
C GLY A 74 -15.00 0.57 -4.16
N ARG A 75 -13.88 0.39 -3.44
CA ARG A 75 -13.01 -0.79 -3.55
C ARG A 75 -13.21 -1.73 -2.36
N ALA A 76 -12.92 -3.02 -2.56
CA ALA A 76 -12.92 -3.99 -1.47
C ALA A 76 -11.89 -3.58 -0.40
N ASP A 77 -12.25 -3.75 0.88
CA ASP A 77 -11.41 -3.37 2.00
C ASP A 77 -10.04 -4.09 1.91
N PRO A 78 -8.92 -3.37 1.83
CA PRO A 78 -7.60 -3.98 1.64
C PRO A 78 -7.15 -4.92 2.77
N PHE A 79 -7.85 -4.91 3.92
CA PHE A 79 -7.61 -5.78 5.07
C PHE A 79 -8.58 -6.98 5.17
N GLN A 80 -9.71 -6.95 4.46
CA GLN A 80 -10.76 -7.97 4.57
C GLN A 80 -10.90 -8.81 3.29
N PRO A 81 -11.50 -10.00 3.36
CA PRO A 81 -11.77 -10.86 2.20
C PRO A 81 -12.44 -10.12 1.03
#